data_AF-A0A7R9NNQ8-F1
#
_entry.id   AF-A0A7R9NNQ8-F1
#
_cell.length_a   1.000
_cell.length_b   1.000
_cell.length_c   1.000
_cell.angle_alpha   90.00
_cell.angle_beta   90.00
_cell.angle_gamma   90.00
#
_symmetry.space_group_name_H-M   'P 1'
#
loop_
_entity.id
_entity.type
_entity.pdbx_description
1 polymer ?
#
loop_
_entity_poly.entity_id
_entity_poly.type
_entity_poly.pdbx_seq_one_letter_code
_entity_poly.pdbx_strand_id
1 'polypeptide(L)'
;VSIDWAACTKSRMMSFIHNCLNNSGCRRDGTSQFSESFNENGVTPPELEMWMTNLPDRLKFAPLSGLAIPGSHNAFSYSLDPNSDISPEVPDSVKQLSKVFGKITKAQVYKWSVTQSLTCREQLNAGIRYLNIRVANKSQDKGYFYIHGLFGADIKTTLEEVVTFLHYHPGEVVFLDFEHFFFMNESHHEEFQQLLLSLFKGKICPRSQVEGLNLFSMRNKGYQVIIIYRNQTAANSPLLWFTTSFPNPWPNSIDPDCVVNFLNKKISQRVPSSFYVAQAILTPSVGFIMKHPQSSLESACAQVAGDAFSKWVKSQRPNVSGMNIVMYDFVHFDNHQITKLIVESNRKVIAADSTLVDPGYEFAMPTVTPMLSFVDVQSAYATPVINHKDFEQGVTTEVDTLMEDVKV
;
A
#
# COMPACT_ATOMS: atom_id res chain seq x y z
N VAL A 1 6.17 -12.08 5.94
CA VAL A 1 6.05 -12.00 7.42
C VAL A 1 6.94 -10.82 7.88
N SER A 2 6.86 -10.25 9.09
CA SER A 2 7.26 -11.03 10.25
C SER A 2 6.79 -10.43 11.55
N ILE A 3 5.90 -11.16 12.21
CA ILE A 3 6.22 -11.53 13.57
C ILE A 3 7.41 -12.53 13.48
N ASP A 4 8.54 -12.21 14.08
CA ASP A 4 9.74 -13.08 14.11
C ASP A 4 9.54 -14.22 15.13
N TRP A 5 8.94 -15.34 14.72
CA TRP A 5 8.80 -16.53 15.57
C TRP A 5 9.97 -17.50 15.57
N ALA A 6 11.13 -17.14 14.98
CA ALA A 6 12.30 -18.01 14.97
C ALA A 6 12.86 -18.26 16.39
N ALA A 7 12.61 -17.36 17.34
CA ALA A 7 13.07 -17.47 18.72
C ALA A 7 12.08 -18.14 19.71
N CYS A 8 10.98 -18.71 19.22
CA CYS A 8 9.93 -19.25 20.08
C CYS A 8 10.18 -20.72 20.45
N THR A 9 10.66 -20.97 21.67
CA THR A 9 10.79 -22.34 22.20
C THR A 9 9.47 -22.84 22.78
N LYS A 10 9.21 -24.15 22.67
CA LYS A 10 8.02 -24.81 23.22
C LYS A 10 7.76 -24.47 24.70
N SER A 11 8.82 -24.36 25.50
CA SER A 11 8.75 -24.02 26.93
C SER A 11 8.26 -22.57 27.18
N ARG A 12 8.78 -21.58 26.45
CA ARG A 12 8.34 -20.18 26.56
C ARG A 12 6.86 -20.02 26.17
N MET A 13 6.44 -20.79 25.17
CA MET A 13 5.07 -20.76 24.68
C MET A 13 4.05 -21.41 25.63
N MET A 14 4.43 -22.49 26.34
CA MET A 14 3.59 -23.11 27.37
C MET A 14 3.35 -22.13 28.54
N SER A 15 4.39 -21.40 28.96
CA SER A 15 4.28 -20.35 29.97
C SER A 15 3.37 -19.20 29.52
N PHE A 16 3.46 -18.80 28.25
CA PHE A 16 2.57 -17.80 27.66
C PHE A 16 1.10 -18.22 27.72
N ILE A 17 0.76 -19.44 27.30
CA ILE A 17 -0.64 -19.93 27.38
C ILE A 17 -1.10 -20.07 28.81
N HIS A 18 -0.25 -20.54 29.72
CA HIS A 18 -0.57 -20.62 31.13
C HIS A 18 -0.94 -19.23 31.71
N ASN A 19 -0.17 -18.20 31.36
CA ASN A 19 -0.46 -16.82 31.72
C ASN A 19 -1.74 -16.28 31.04
N CYS A 20 -2.05 -16.69 29.81
CA CYS A 20 -3.31 -16.34 29.15
C CYS A 20 -4.53 -16.95 29.87
N LEU A 21 -4.40 -18.19 30.35
CA LEU A 21 -5.48 -18.94 31.01
C LEU A 21 -5.77 -18.43 32.42
N ASN A 22 -4.73 -18.16 33.21
CA ASN A 22 -4.85 -17.83 34.63
C ASN A 22 -5.29 -16.38 34.91
N ASN A 23 -5.30 -15.52 33.90
CA ASN A 23 -5.48 -14.08 34.08
C ASN A 23 -6.75 -13.57 33.37
N SER A 24 -7.75 -14.44 33.22
CA SER A 24 -9.03 -14.19 32.53
C SER A 24 -10.04 -13.34 33.33
N GLY A 25 -9.65 -12.78 34.46
CA GLY A 25 -10.50 -11.91 35.29
C GLY A 25 -9.93 -10.51 35.46
N CYS A 26 -10.17 -9.60 34.52
CA CYS A 26 -10.32 -8.17 34.77
C CYS A 26 -10.69 -7.42 33.47
N ARG A 27 -11.95 -6.99 33.37
CA ARG A 27 -12.32 -5.82 32.57
C ARG A 27 -11.89 -4.57 33.35
N ARG A 28 -11.23 -3.63 32.68
CA ARG A 28 -11.29 -2.22 33.06
C ARG A 28 -11.49 -1.40 31.80
N ASP A 29 -12.64 -0.75 31.76
CA ASP A 29 -12.91 0.41 30.93
C ASP A 29 -11.93 1.51 31.30
N GLY A 30 -11.24 2.04 30.29
CA GLY A 30 -10.39 3.21 30.39
C GLY A 30 -10.81 4.20 29.32
N THR A 31 -11.89 4.93 29.56
CA THR A 31 -12.22 6.13 28.80
C THR A 31 -11.22 7.22 29.16
N SER A 32 -10.19 7.41 28.33
CA SER A 32 -9.42 8.65 28.35
C SER A 32 -10.19 9.70 27.54
N GLN A 33 -10.92 10.57 28.24
CA GLN A 33 -11.28 11.87 27.70
C GLN A 33 -10.00 12.66 27.44
N PHE A 34 -9.65 12.83 26.17
CA PHE A 34 -8.76 13.92 25.76
C PHE A 34 -9.61 15.01 25.15
N SER A 35 -9.50 16.19 25.75
CA SER A 35 -10.15 17.43 25.34
C SER A 35 -9.70 17.83 23.94
N GLU A 36 -10.65 18.09 23.05
CA GLU A 36 -10.42 18.77 21.79
C GLU A 36 -9.92 20.19 22.06
N SER A 37 -8.68 20.47 21.65
CA SER A 37 -8.22 21.83 21.42
C SER A 37 -7.43 21.89 20.12
N PHE A 38 -8.14 21.97 19.01
CA PHE A 38 -7.61 22.54 17.77
C PHE A 38 -8.68 23.42 17.13
N ASN A 39 -8.68 24.69 17.52
CA ASN A 39 -9.22 25.75 16.69
C ASN A 39 -8.40 27.02 16.96
N GLU A 40 -7.30 27.18 16.23
CA GLU A 40 -6.59 28.47 16.18
C GLU A 40 -6.40 29.01 14.76
N ASN A 41 -6.85 28.31 13.73
CA ASN A 41 -7.04 28.87 12.40
C ASN A 41 -8.26 28.16 11.83
N GLY A 42 -9.32 28.89 11.45
CA GLY A 42 -10.62 28.36 11.02
C GLY A 42 -10.62 27.53 9.72
N VAL A 43 -9.75 26.53 9.66
CA VAL A 43 -9.62 25.55 8.59
C VAL A 43 -10.51 24.38 8.98
N THR A 44 -11.65 24.25 8.31
CA THR A 44 -12.47 23.04 8.38
C THR A 44 -11.59 21.81 8.09
N PRO A 45 -11.72 20.71 8.86
CA PRO A 45 -10.99 19.48 8.57
C PRO A 45 -11.10 19.10 7.10
N PRO A 46 -10.04 18.56 6.47
CA PRO A 46 -10.11 18.19 5.07
C PRO A 46 -11.24 17.18 4.86
N GLU A 47 -12.07 17.41 3.84
CA GLU A 47 -13.00 16.39 3.34
C GLU A 47 -12.16 15.23 2.79
N LEU A 48 -12.08 14.15 3.57
CA LEU A 48 -11.19 13.01 3.29
C LEU A 48 -11.72 12.14 2.15
N GLU A 49 -13.03 12.05 1.97
CA GLU A 49 -13.63 11.16 0.97
C GLU A 49 -13.28 11.55 -0.47
N MET A 50 -13.11 12.85 -0.75
CA MET A 50 -12.83 13.40 -2.10
C MET A 50 -11.55 14.23 -2.14
N TRP A 51 -10.57 13.91 -1.28
CA TRP A 51 -9.44 14.81 -1.07
C TRP A 51 -8.58 15.04 -2.32
N MET A 52 -8.39 14.04 -3.20
CA MET A 52 -7.61 14.21 -4.44
C MET A 52 -8.34 15.11 -5.44
N THR A 53 -9.66 14.95 -5.55
CA THR A 53 -10.56 15.78 -6.36
C THR A 53 -10.52 17.24 -5.91
N ASN A 54 -10.50 17.44 -4.60
CA ASN A 54 -10.53 18.75 -3.94
C ASN A 54 -9.15 19.41 -3.81
N LEU A 55 -8.09 18.80 -4.33
CA LEU A 55 -6.79 19.47 -4.39
C LEU A 55 -6.86 20.71 -5.30
N PRO A 56 -6.11 21.79 -4.97
CA PRO A 56 -5.93 22.91 -5.88
C PRO A 56 -5.36 22.46 -7.23
N ASP A 57 -5.76 23.10 -8.32
CA ASP A 57 -5.45 22.64 -9.68
C ASP A 57 -3.95 22.48 -9.93
N ARG A 58 -3.13 23.40 -9.38
CA ARG A 58 -1.66 23.29 -9.43
C ARG A 58 -1.14 21.94 -8.94
N LEU A 59 -1.72 21.39 -7.86
CA LEU A 59 -1.33 20.09 -7.33
C LEU A 59 -1.89 18.91 -8.14
N LYS A 60 -2.96 19.12 -8.91
CA LYS A 60 -3.47 18.11 -9.86
C LYS A 60 -2.53 17.90 -11.06
N PHE A 61 -1.68 18.88 -11.37
CA PHE A 61 -0.63 18.77 -12.39
C PHE A 61 0.71 18.26 -11.84
N ALA A 62 0.92 18.31 -10.53
CA ALA A 62 2.12 17.77 -9.90
C ALA A 62 2.18 16.23 -10.08
N PRO A 63 3.38 15.65 -10.24
CA PRO A 63 3.53 14.20 -10.31
C PRO A 63 2.88 13.52 -9.10
N LEU A 64 2.21 12.38 -9.28
CA LEU A 64 1.63 11.60 -8.18
C LEU A 64 2.71 11.16 -7.17
N SER A 65 3.93 10.96 -7.64
CA SER A 65 5.11 10.70 -6.79
C SER A 65 5.49 11.90 -5.92
N GLY A 66 5.02 13.11 -6.24
CA GLY A 66 5.22 14.33 -5.47
C GLY A 66 4.10 14.64 -4.47
N LEU A 67 3.02 13.84 -4.43
CA LEU A 67 1.92 14.01 -3.49
C LEU A 67 2.12 13.15 -2.23
N ALA A 68 1.65 13.64 -1.08
CA ALA A 68 1.47 12.83 0.12
C ALA A 68 0.18 12.00 0.01
N ILE A 69 0.29 10.68 0.08
CA ILE A 69 -0.83 9.75 -0.14
C ILE A 69 -0.97 8.85 1.09
N PRO A 70 -2.11 8.89 1.80
CA PRO A 70 -2.38 8.00 2.92
C PRO A 70 -2.57 6.55 2.45
N GLY A 71 -1.94 5.61 3.15
CA GLY A 71 -2.02 4.18 2.90
C GLY A 71 -2.32 3.37 4.15
N SER A 72 -2.90 2.18 3.96
CA SER A 72 -3.18 1.22 5.03
C SER A 72 -2.33 -0.03 4.84
N HIS A 73 -1.52 -0.36 5.84
CA HIS A 73 -0.76 -1.62 5.86
C HIS A 73 -1.70 -2.80 6.11
N ASN A 74 -1.54 -3.88 5.33
CA ASN A 74 -2.37 -5.07 5.43
C ASN A 74 -3.88 -4.70 5.43
N ALA A 75 -4.29 -3.94 4.41
CA ALA A 75 -5.55 -3.20 4.34
C ALA A 75 -6.79 -4.04 4.67
N PHE A 76 -6.82 -5.31 4.28
CA PHE A 76 -7.97 -6.18 4.47
C PHE A 76 -7.91 -7.05 5.74
N SER A 77 -7.00 -6.75 6.67
CA SER A 77 -6.86 -7.52 7.93
C SER A 77 -8.06 -7.43 8.86
N TYR A 78 -8.93 -6.43 8.69
CA TYR A 78 -10.25 -6.37 9.35
C TYR A 78 -11.12 -7.60 9.03
N SER A 79 -10.89 -8.23 7.88
CA SER A 79 -11.67 -9.35 7.38
C SER A 79 -11.19 -10.72 7.87
N LEU A 80 -10.09 -10.77 8.64
CA LEU A 80 -9.57 -12.02 9.18
C LEU A 80 -10.65 -12.74 9.99
N ASP A 81 -10.83 -14.04 9.73
CA ASP A 81 -11.74 -14.86 10.52
C ASP A 81 -10.97 -15.54 11.66
N PRO A 82 -11.27 -15.24 12.94
CA PRO A 82 -10.60 -15.87 14.08
C PRO A 82 -10.81 -17.39 14.15
N ASN A 83 -11.81 -17.92 13.44
CA ASN A 83 -12.08 -19.37 13.38
C ASN A 83 -11.39 -20.08 12.22
N SER A 84 -10.89 -19.33 11.23
CA SER A 84 -10.23 -19.89 10.06
C SER A 84 -8.95 -20.64 10.41
N ASP A 85 -8.40 -21.35 9.42
CA ASP A 85 -7.14 -22.05 9.59
C ASP A 85 -5.97 -21.07 9.77
N ILE A 86 -5.03 -21.47 10.62
CA ILE A 86 -3.78 -20.74 10.77
C ILE A 86 -3.05 -20.78 9.43
N SER A 87 -2.71 -19.60 8.93
CA SER A 87 -1.98 -19.43 7.70
C SER A 87 -0.68 -20.23 7.75
N PRO A 88 -0.28 -20.91 6.67
CA PRO A 88 1.00 -21.60 6.65
C PRO A 88 2.21 -20.68 6.73
N GLU A 89 2.03 -19.35 6.58
CA GLU A 89 3.08 -18.35 6.84
C GLU A 89 3.50 -18.30 8.32
N VAL A 90 2.64 -18.78 9.22
CA VAL A 90 2.92 -18.82 10.65
C VAL A 90 3.95 -19.92 10.93
N PRO A 91 4.98 -19.67 11.75
CA PRO A 91 6.04 -20.65 11.97
C PRO A 91 5.57 -21.94 12.65
N ASP A 92 6.30 -23.03 12.40
CA ASP A 92 5.88 -24.37 12.78
C ASP A 92 5.72 -24.56 14.28
N SER A 93 6.45 -23.80 15.10
CA SER A 93 6.29 -23.78 16.56
C SER A 93 4.89 -23.35 17.00
N VAL A 94 4.30 -22.35 16.33
CA VAL A 94 2.94 -21.88 16.57
C VAL A 94 1.91 -22.84 15.97
N LYS A 95 2.20 -23.43 14.80
CA LYS A 95 1.34 -24.49 14.22
C LYS A 95 1.29 -25.73 15.10
N GLN A 96 2.40 -26.12 15.71
CA GLN A 96 2.42 -27.21 16.68
C GLN A 96 1.64 -26.86 17.94
N LEU A 97 1.68 -25.60 18.36
CA LEU A 97 0.92 -25.13 19.50
C LEU A 97 -0.58 -25.09 19.25
N SER A 98 -1.01 -24.72 18.04
CA SER A 98 -2.44 -24.76 17.68
C SER A 98 -3.01 -26.17 17.68
N LYS A 99 -2.19 -27.20 17.44
CA LYS A 99 -2.61 -28.61 17.60
C LYS A 99 -2.92 -28.97 19.05
N VAL A 100 -2.33 -28.28 20.02
CA VAL A 100 -2.48 -28.58 21.46
C VAL A 100 -3.44 -27.60 22.16
N PHE A 101 -3.43 -26.33 21.79
CA PHE A 101 -4.19 -25.24 22.44
C PHE A 101 -5.08 -24.45 21.46
N GLY A 102 -5.60 -25.14 20.44
CA GLY A 102 -6.21 -24.58 19.23
C GLY A 102 -6.90 -23.23 19.37
N LYS A 103 -7.94 -23.12 20.22
CA LYS A 103 -8.72 -21.88 20.36
C LYS A 103 -7.91 -20.71 20.93
N ILE A 104 -7.04 -20.96 21.90
CA ILE A 104 -6.23 -19.93 22.56
C ILE A 104 -5.15 -19.44 21.59
N THR A 105 -4.45 -20.36 20.93
CA THR A 105 -3.43 -20.02 19.93
C THR A 105 -4.04 -19.20 18.79
N LYS A 106 -5.19 -19.62 18.24
CA LYS A 106 -5.89 -18.87 17.18
C LYS A 106 -6.31 -17.48 17.65
N ALA A 107 -6.86 -17.34 18.85
CA ALA A 107 -7.23 -16.03 19.40
C ALA A 107 -6.02 -15.09 19.53
N GLN A 108 -4.87 -15.61 19.94
CA GLN A 108 -3.64 -14.80 20.04
C GLN A 108 -3.09 -14.45 18.66
N VAL A 109 -3.05 -15.39 17.72
CA VAL A 109 -2.67 -15.09 16.34
C VAL A 109 -3.57 -13.98 15.77
N TYR A 110 -4.89 -14.11 15.93
CA TYR A 110 -5.85 -13.10 15.49
C TYR A 110 -5.54 -11.70 16.04
N LYS A 111 -5.42 -11.56 17.37
CA LYS A 111 -5.16 -10.27 18.03
C LYS A 111 -3.88 -9.58 17.55
N TRP A 112 -2.88 -10.35 17.12
CA TRP A 112 -1.59 -9.83 16.67
C TRP A 112 -1.45 -9.78 15.15
N SER A 113 -2.44 -10.25 14.39
CA SER A 113 -2.49 -10.23 12.93
C SER A 113 -3.43 -9.18 12.35
N VAL A 114 -4.42 -8.72 13.12
CA VAL A 114 -5.27 -7.59 12.72
C VAL A 114 -4.47 -6.30 12.78
N THR A 115 -4.41 -5.58 11.66
CA THR A 115 -3.76 -4.27 11.51
C THR A 115 -4.74 -3.14 11.20
N GLN A 116 -5.96 -3.46 10.78
CA GLN A 116 -7.01 -2.51 10.46
C GLN A 116 -8.34 -2.98 11.06
N SER A 117 -9.11 -2.03 11.59
CA SER A 117 -10.45 -2.28 12.15
C SER A 117 -11.57 -1.80 11.23
N LEU A 118 -11.25 -0.89 10.30
CA LEU A 118 -12.19 -0.37 9.30
C LEU A 118 -12.29 -1.31 8.10
N THR A 119 -13.48 -1.40 7.53
CA THR A 119 -13.71 -2.04 6.23
C THR A 119 -12.99 -1.33 5.08
N CYS A 120 -12.86 -1.99 3.93
CA CYS A 120 -12.25 -1.40 2.73
C CYS A 120 -12.95 -0.09 2.35
N ARG A 121 -14.29 -0.09 2.28
CA ARG A 121 -15.08 1.13 2.06
C ARG A 121 -14.79 2.23 3.08
N GLU A 122 -14.79 1.92 4.37
CA GLU A 122 -14.56 2.92 5.42
C GLU A 122 -13.14 3.50 5.35
N GLN A 123 -12.13 2.69 5.03
CA GLN A 123 -10.76 3.18 4.80
C GLN A 123 -10.70 4.18 3.63
N LEU A 124 -11.37 3.86 2.51
CA LEU A 124 -11.43 4.76 1.35
C LEU A 124 -12.16 6.07 1.69
N ASN A 125 -13.28 6.01 2.41
CA ASN A 125 -14.01 7.20 2.86
C ASN A 125 -13.18 8.03 3.85
N ALA A 126 -12.34 7.37 4.67
CA ALA A 126 -11.38 8.02 5.56
C ALA A 126 -10.16 8.60 4.83
N GLY A 127 -10.09 8.56 3.49
CA GLY A 127 -9.04 9.20 2.69
C GLY A 127 -7.86 8.31 2.32
N ILE A 128 -7.88 7.03 2.70
CA ILE A 128 -6.87 6.06 2.25
C ILE A 128 -6.97 5.87 0.74
N ARG A 129 -5.82 5.92 0.07
CA ARG A 129 -5.71 5.72 -1.39
C ARG A 129 -4.66 4.69 -1.78
N TYR A 130 -3.87 4.18 -0.83
CA TYR A 130 -2.95 3.07 -1.05
C TYR A 130 -3.33 1.89 -0.15
N LEU A 131 -3.68 0.76 -0.75
CA LEU A 131 -4.09 -0.46 -0.07
C LEU A 131 -3.00 -1.52 -0.23
N ASN A 132 -2.34 -1.88 0.86
CA ASN A 132 -1.36 -2.96 0.89
C ASN A 132 -2.06 -4.31 1.16
N ILE A 133 -1.93 -5.27 0.27
CA ILE A 133 -2.76 -6.47 0.19
C ILE A 133 -1.88 -7.72 0.11
N ARG A 134 -2.29 -8.76 0.84
CA ARG A 134 -1.73 -10.10 0.76
C ARG A 134 -2.78 -11.05 0.23
N VAL A 135 -2.37 -11.98 -0.62
CA VAL A 135 -3.27 -12.89 -1.33
C VAL A 135 -2.83 -14.32 -1.13
N ALA A 136 -3.77 -15.20 -0.84
CA ALA A 136 -3.57 -16.63 -0.89
C ALA A 136 -4.57 -17.28 -1.83
N ASN A 137 -4.14 -18.28 -2.59
CA ASN A 137 -5.06 -19.23 -3.17
C ASN A 137 -5.32 -20.35 -2.16
N LYS A 138 -6.59 -20.59 -1.82
CA LYS A 138 -6.96 -21.71 -0.93
C LYS A 138 -7.34 -22.90 -1.82
N SER A 139 -6.43 -23.88 -1.91
CA SER A 139 -6.48 -25.00 -2.86
C SER A 139 -7.77 -25.83 -2.84
N GLN A 140 -8.53 -25.81 -1.74
CA GLN A 140 -9.81 -26.53 -1.62
C GLN A 140 -11.03 -25.73 -2.13
N ASP A 141 -10.97 -24.40 -2.10
CA ASP A 141 -12.13 -23.53 -2.34
C ASP A 141 -12.12 -22.83 -3.71
N LYS A 142 -11.09 -23.08 -4.55
CA LYS A 142 -10.92 -22.45 -5.87
C LYS A 142 -11.15 -20.93 -5.85
N GLY A 143 -10.51 -20.24 -4.91
CA GLY A 143 -10.67 -18.80 -4.70
C GLY A 143 -9.42 -18.12 -4.16
N TYR A 144 -9.44 -16.78 -4.20
CA TYR A 144 -8.35 -15.92 -3.74
C TYR A 144 -8.81 -15.17 -2.48
N PHE A 145 -8.13 -15.42 -1.38
CA PHE A 145 -8.50 -14.92 -0.06
C PHE A 145 -7.42 -14.00 0.47
N TYR A 146 -7.83 -13.03 1.28
CA TYR A 146 -6.89 -12.26 2.08
C TYR A 146 -6.22 -13.17 3.11
N ILE A 147 -4.94 -12.93 3.41
CA ILE A 147 -4.20 -13.72 4.39
C ILE A 147 -3.25 -12.86 5.22
N HIS A 148 -3.35 -13.00 6.54
CA HIS A 148 -2.30 -12.59 7.46
C HIS A 148 -2.46 -13.31 8.80
N GLY A 149 -1.60 -14.27 9.11
CA GLY A 149 -1.68 -15.18 10.26
C GLY A 149 -2.84 -16.17 10.21
N LEU A 150 -3.98 -15.73 9.67
CA LEU A 150 -5.25 -16.41 9.45
C LEU A 150 -5.75 -16.07 8.04
N PHE A 151 -6.75 -16.79 7.56
CA PHE A 151 -7.46 -16.42 6.33
C PHE A 151 -8.54 -15.39 6.64
N GLY A 152 -8.75 -14.47 5.71
CA GLY A 152 -9.83 -13.49 5.74
C GLY A 152 -10.84 -13.68 4.61
N ALA A 153 -11.48 -12.59 4.23
CA ALA A 153 -12.49 -12.59 3.19
C ALA A 153 -11.94 -12.92 1.79
N ASP A 154 -12.86 -13.27 0.90
CA ASP A 154 -12.59 -13.34 -0.53
C ASP A 154 -12.17 -11.95 -1.06
N ILE A 155 -11.09 -11.94 -1.83
CA ILE A 155 -10.49 -10.70 -2.33
C ILE A 155 -11.36 -10.06 -3.40
N LYS A 156 -12.06 -10.84 -4.25
CA LYS A 156 -12.91 -10.30 -5.30
C LYS A 156 -14.01 -9.44 -4.68
N THR A 157 -14.73 -9.95 -3.68
CA THR A 157 -15.78 -9.18 -2.99
C THR A 157 -15.23 -7.89 -2.37
N THR A 158 -14.05 -7.95 -1.76
CA THR A 158 -13.43 -6.76 -1.15
C THR A 158 -12.99 -5.73 -2.21
N LEU A 159 -12.51 -6.18 -3.37
CA LEU A 159 -12.13 -5.31 -4.48
C LEU A 159 -13.35 -4.72 -5.21
N GLU A 160 -14.50 -5.39 -5.20
CA GLU A 160 -15.76 -4.81 -5.69
C GLU A 160 -16.15 -3.56 -4.90
N GLU A 161 -15.84 -3.49 -3.60
CA GLU A 161 -16.03 -2.24 -2.83
C GLU A 161 -15.19 -1.08 -3.38
N VAL A 162 -13.96 -1.35 -3.84
CA VAL A 162 -13.08 -0.36 -4.49
C VAL A 162 -13.68 0.08 -5.83
N VAL A 163 -14.18 -0.88 -6.63
CA VAL A 163 -14.86 -0.57 -7.91
C VAL A 163 -16.04 0.37 -7.68
N THR A 164 -16.89 0.05 -6.71
CA THR A 164 -18.03 0.89 -6.34
C THR A 164 -17.56 2.25 -5.83
N PHE A 165 -16.48 2.33 -5.06
CA PHE A 165 -15.96 3.60 -4.57
C PHE A 165 -15.53 4.50 -5.73
N LEU A 166 -14.74 3.96 -6.66
CA LEU A 166 -14.24 4.69 -7.83
C LEU A 166 -15.36 5.08 -8.80
N HIS A 167 -16.47 4.35 -8.84
CA HIS A 167 -17.65 4.72 -9.62
C HIS A 167 -18.27 6.05 -9.14
N TYR A 168 -18.41 6.23 -7.82
CA TYR A 168 -18.97 7.45 -7.23
C TYR A 168 -17.94 8.58 -7.06
N HIS A 169 -16.64 8.26 -7.20
CA HIS A 169 -15.54 9.20 -7.00
C HIS A 169 -14.61 9.28 -8.22
N PRO A 170 -15.07 9.82 -9.37
CA PRO A 170 -14.33 9.79 -10.64
C PRO A 170 -12.99 10.55 -10.61
N GLY A 171 -12.78 11.42 -9.62
CA GLY A 171 -11.54 12.17 -9.45
C GLY A 171 -10.50 11.53 -8.52
N GLU A 172 -10.83 10.42 -7.88
CA GLU A 172 -9.95 9.73 -6.95
C GLU A 172 -9.16 8.61 -7.66
N VAL A 173 -7.94 8.38 -7.18
CA VAL A 173 -7.03 7.34 -7.67
C VAL A 173 -6.66 6.40 -6.53
N VAL A 174 -6.85 5.10 -6.71
CA VAL A 174 -6.50 4.07 -5.74
C VAL A 174 -5.32 3.23 -6.24
N PHE A 175 -4.34 3.02 -5.35
CA PHE A 175 -3.19 2.15 -5.54
C PHE A 175 -3.45 0.83 -4.84
N LEU A 176 -3.44 -0.27 -5.59
CA LEU A 176 -3.61 -1.62 -5.08
C LEU A 176 -2.25 -2.31 -5.10
N ASP A 177 -1.65 -2.50 -3.93
CA ASP A 177 -0.34 -3.14 -3.81
C ASP A 177 -0.48 -4.58 -3.32
N PHE A 178 -0.41 -5.52 -4.27
CA PHE A 178 -0.36 -6.94 -3.97
C PHE A 178 1.07 -7.34 -3.63
N GLU A 179 1.41 -7.21 -2.35
CA GLU A 179 2.78 -7.31 -1.85
C GLU A 179 3.25 -8.76 -1.72
N HIS A 180 2.37 -9.64 -1.24
CA HIS A 180 2.69 -11.05 -1.03
C HIS A 180 1.61 -11.96 -1.59
N PHE A 181 2.07 -13.02 -2.26
CA PHE A 181 1.24 -14.10 -2.80
C PHE A 181 1.62 -15.42 -2.15
N PHE A 182 0.63 -16.19 -1.72
CA PHE A 182 0.81 -17.46 -1.03
C PHE A 182 0.04 -18.58 -1.74
N PHE A 183 0.69 -19.74 -1.89
CA PHE A 183 0.11 -20.92 -2.56
C PHE A 183 -0.36 -20.65 -4.00
N MET A 184 0.28 -19.70 -4.66
CA MET A 184 0.01 -19.36 -6.05
C MET A 184 1.14 -19.87 -6.92
N ASN A 185 0.80 -20.73 -7.88
CA ASN A 185 1.67 -21.07 -8.99
C ASN A 185 1.43 -20.09 -10.15
N GLU A 186 2.11 -20.28 -11.28
CA GLU A 186 1.99 -19.41 -12.44
C GLU A 186 0.55 -19.33 -12.99
N SER A 187 -0.15 -20.47 -13.10
CA SER A 187 -1.56 -20.48 -13.53
C SER A 187 -2.47 -19.71 -12.57
N HIS A 188 -2.26 -19.83 -11.25
CA HIS A 188 -2.99 -19.03 -10.27
C HIS A 188 -2.69 -17.52 -10.43
N HIS A 189 -1.45 -17.15 -10.75
CA HIS A 189 -1.11 -15.76 -11.04
C HIS A 189 -1.84 -15.25 -12.29
N GLU A 190 -1.87 -16.01 -13.38
CA GLU A 190 -2.57 -15.65 -14.61
C GLU A 190 -4.07 -15.45 -14.37
N GLU A 191 -4.73 -16.40 -13.71
CA GLU A 191 -6.15 -16.31 -13.35
C GLU A 191 -6.45 -15.08 -12.48
N PHE A 192 -5.64 -14.86 -11.45
CA PHE A 192 -5.82 -13.72 -10.55
C PHE A 192 -5.59 -12.39 -11.27
N GLN A 193 -4.58 -12.31 -12.15
CA GLN A 193 -4.38 -11.13 -12.99
C GLN A 193 -5.59 -10.87 -13.89
N GLN A 194 -6.13 -11.89 -14.57
CA GLN A 194 -7.33 -11.74 -15.40
C GLN A 194 -8.53 -11.23 -14.59
N LEU A 195 -8.71 -11.73 -13.36
CA LEU A 195 -9.72 -11.22 -12.43
C LEU A 195 -9.54 -9.72 -12.18
N LEU A 196 -8.33 -9.28 -11.83
CA LEU A 196 -8.04 -7.86 -11.58
C LEU A 196 -8.27 -6.98 -12.81
N LEU A 197 -7.79 -7.42 -13.97
CA LEU A 197 -7.95 -6.70 -15.23
C LEU A 197 -9.42 -6.60 -15.66
N SER A 198 -10.22 -7.62 -15.36
CA SER A 198 -11.67 -7.62 -15.58
C SER A 198 -12.40 -6.66 -14.64
N LEU A 199 -12.12 -6.74 -13.33
CA LEU A 199 -12.77 -5.90 -12.31
C LEU A 199 -12.56 -4.39 -12.57
N PHE A 200 -11.35 -4.00 -12.96
CA PHE A 200 -10.98 -2.60 -13.16
C PHE A 200 -10.88 -2.20 -14.63
N LYS A 201 -11.56 -2.93 -15.54
CA LYS A 201 -11.51 -2.69 -16.98
C LYS A 201 -11.77 -1.21 -17.30
N GLY A 202 -10.86 -0.62 -18.08
CA GLY A 202 -10.95 0.78 -18.50
C GLY A 202 -10.55 1.81 -17.44
N LYS A 203 -10.22 1.39 -16.20
CA LYS A 203 -9.78 2.28 -15.11
C LYS A 203 -8.31 2.11 -14.73
N ILE A 204 -7.64 1.07 -15.24
CA ILE A 204 -6.24 0.79 -14.88
C ILE A 204 -5.30 1.72 -15.64
N CYS A 205 -4.41 2.40 -14.91
CA CYS A 205 -3.29 3.13 -15.48
C CYS A 205 -2.18 2.16 -15.91
N PRO A 206 -1.84 2.08 -17.20
CA PRO A 206 -0.71 1.28 -17.67
C PRO A 206 0.61 1.76 -17.08
N ARG A 207 1.54 0.83 -16.92
CA ARG A 207 2.93 1.08 -16.55
C ARG A 207 3.56 2.06 -17.52
N SER A 208 4.10 3.16 -16.98
CA SER A 208 4.67 4.28 -17.74
C SER A 208 5.69 5.05 -16.89
N GLN A 209 6.29 6.11 -17.44
CA GLN A 209 7.22 6.97 -16.70
C GLN A 209 6.48 7.71 -15.57
N VAL A 210 7.03 7.66 -14.36
CA VAL A 210 6.38 8.14 -13.14
C VAL A 210 6.18 9.66 -13.15
N GLU A 211 7.12 10.40 -13.74
CA GLU A 211 7.13 11.86 -13.81
C GLU A 211 5.94 12.43 -14.59
N GLY A 212 5.42 11.68 -15.56
CA GLY A 212 4.28 12.08 -16.38
C GLY A 212 2.91 11.76 -15.76
N LEU A 213 2.87 11.07 -14.63
CA LEU A 213 1.63 10.69 -13.97
C LEU A 213 1.21 11.78 -12.99
N ASN A 214 0.04 12.39 -13.23
CA ASN A 214 -0.57 13.36 -12.33
C ASN A 214 -2.10 13.18 -12.34
N LEU A 215 -2.82 13.78 -11.39
CA LEU A 215 -4.27 13.58 -11.27
C LEU A 215 -5.03 14.07 -12.51
N PHE A 216 -4.54 15.11 -13.17
CA PHE A 216 -5.12 15.60 -14.43
C PHE A 216 -5.01 14.57 -15.55
N SER A 217 -3.82 13.99 -15.78
CA SER A 217 -3.60 13.00 -16.82
C SER A 217 -4.31 11.68 -16.53
N MET A 218 -4.39 11.28 -15.26
CA MET A 218 -5.19 10.14 -14.81
C MET A 218 -6.67 10.33 -15.18
N ARG A 219 -7.26 11.46 -14.77
CA ARG A 219 -8.67 11.78 -15.06
C ARG A 219 -8.96 11.84 -16.55
N ASN A 220 -8.14 12.55 -17.33
CA ASN A 220 -8.37 12.71 -18.77
C ASN A 220 -8.28 11.39 -19.55
N LYS A 221 -7.49 10.43 -19.06
CA LYS A 221 -7.39 9.09 -19.65
C LYS A 221 -8.41 8.11 -19.08
N GLY A 222 -9.24 8.53 -18.13
CA GLY A 222 -10.21 7.68 -17.42
C GLY A 222 -9.56 6.71 -16.43
N TYR A 223 -8.29 6.90 -16.08
CA TYR A 223 -7.58 6.05 -15.15
C TYR A 223 -7.87 6.45 -13.69
N GLN A 224 -8.11 5.43 -12.86
CA GLN A 224 -8.39 5.56 -11.44
C GLN A 224 -7.66 4.50 -10.60
N VAL A 225 -7.01 3.52 -11.21
CA VAL A 225 -6.36 2.42 -10.49
C VAL A 225 -4.92 2.23 -10.96
N ILE A 226 -4.00 2.13 -10.01
CA ILE A 226 -2.65 1.64 -10.24
C ILE A 226 -2.52 0.30 -9.52
N ILE A 227 -2.26 -0.77 -10.28
CA ILE A 227 -2.08 -2.12 -9.73
C ILE A 227 -0.59 -2.41 -9.64
N ILE A 228 -0.07 -2.55 -8.43
CA ILE A 228 1.31 -2.94 -8.15
C ILE A 228 1.28 -4.43 -7.86
N TYR A 229 1.96 -5.22 -8.69
CA TYR A 229 1.93 -6.67 -8.62
C TYR A 229 3.34 -7.19 -8.35
N ARG A 230 3.64 -7.52 -7.08
CA ARG A 230 5.00 -7.86 -6.64
C ARG A 230 5.37 -9.32 -6.93
N ASN A 231 5.26 -9.72 -8.20
CA ASN A 231 5.69 -11.00 -8.73
C ASN A 231 6.20 -10.82 -10.16
N GLN A 232 7.15 -11.64 -10.59
CA GLN A 232 7.75 -11.55 -11.93
C GLN A 232 6.74 -11.66 -13.08
N THR A 233 5.62 -12.35 -12.86
CA THR A 233 4.52 -12.48 -13.83
C THR A 233 3.86 -11.15 -14.18
N ALA A 234 4.11 -10.07 -13.42
CA ALA A 234 3.72 -8.71 -13.80
C ALA A 234 4.34 -8.25 -15.14
N ALA A 235 5.41 -8.90 -15.60
CA ALA A 235 6.01 -8.62 -16.90
C ALA A 235 5.07 -8.96 -18.07
N ASN A 236 4.12 -9.86 -17.85
CA ASN A 236 3.21 -10.36 -18.87
C ASN A 236 2.09 -9.37 -19.22
N SER A 237 1.95 -8.26 -18.47
CA SER A 237 0.93 -7.25 -18.73
C SER A 237 1.47 -5.83 -18.54
N PRO A 238 1.28 -4.93 -19.51
CA PRO A 238 1.61 -3.51 -19.35
C PRO A 238 0.68 -2.80 -18.36
N LEU A 239 -0.42 -3.43 -17.93
CA LEU A 239 -1.36 -2.88 -16.96
C LEU A 239 -0.94 -3.13 -15.50
N LEU A 240 0.15 -3.88 -15.29
CA LEU A 240 0.67 -4.21 -13.97
C LEU A 240 2.01 -3.49 -13.72
N TRP A 241 2.11 -2.82 -12.58
CA TRP A 241 3.29 -2.09 -12.17
C TRP A 241 4.26 -2.99 -11.41
N PHE A 242 5.56 -2.75 -11.63
CA PHE A 242 6.63 -3.50 -11.00
C PHE A 242 6.94 -3.00 -9.58
N THR A 243 7.47 -3.90 -8.78
CA THR A 243 8.02 -3.60 -7.45
C THR A 243 9.06 -2.47 -7.46
N THR A 244 9.86 -2.37 -8.53
CA THR A 244 10.92 -1.36 -8.68
C THR A 244 10.38 0.06 -8.86
N SER A 245 9.16 0.22 -9.36
CA SER A 245 8.49 1.53 -9.46
C SER A 245 7.95 2.01 -8.11
N PHE A 246 7.77 1.09 -7.14
CA PHE A 246 7.23 1.34 -5.81
C PHE A 246 8.11 0.73 -4.70
N PRO A 247 9.36 1.20 -4.50
CA PRO A 247 10.17 0.79 -3.36
C PRO A 247 9.42 0.98 -2.03
N ASN A 248 9.33 -0.10 -1.25
CA ASN A 248 8.63 -0.15 0.05
C ASN A 248 9.52 -0.77 1.15
N PRO A 249 10.67 -0.17 1.47
CA PRO A 249 11.62 -0.78 2.42
C PRO A 249 11.00 -0.93 3.81
N TRP A 250 11.14 -2.10 4.40
CA TRP A 250 10.54 -2.44 5.69
C TRP A 250 11.51 -2.21 6.87
N PRO A 251 11.14 -1.38 7.87
CA PRO A 251 11.99 -1.09 9.04
C PRO A 251 12.21 -2.27 9.98
N ASN A 252 11.24 -3.20 10.06
CA ASN A 252 11.26 -4.38 10.95
C ASN A 252 11.68 -4.06 12.40
N SER A 253 11.01 -3.12 13.06
CA SER A 253 11.30 -2.73 14.44
C SER A 253 10.03 -2.39 15.22
N ILE A 254 10.03 -2.70 16.52
CA ILE A 254 9.01 -2.28 17.50
C ILE A 254 9.32 -0.92 18.13
N ASP A 255 10.54 -0.41 17.93
CA ASP A 255 10.98 0.88 18.46
C ASP A 255 10.61 2.01 17.46
N PRO A 256 9.75 2.97 17.85
CA PRO A 256 9.30 4.05 16.97
C PRO A 256 10.43 4.97 16.50
N ASP A 257 11.45 5.23 17.32
CA ASP A 257 12.58 6.10 16.93
C ASP A 257 13.46 5.40 15.90
N CYS A 258 13.68 4.08 16.07
CA CYS A 258 14.33 3.26 15.06
C CYS A 258 13.58 3.31 13.72
N VAL A 259 12.24 3.21 13.75
CA VAL A 259 11.40 3.31 12.54
C VAL A 259 11.54 4.70 11.91
N VAL A 260 11.38 5.79 12.67
CA VAL A 260 11.50 7.16 12.16
C VAL A 260 12.88 7.42 11.54
N ASN A 261 13.95 6.98 12.20
CA ASN A 261 15.31 7.10 11.66
C ASN A 261 15.48 6.33 10.35
N PHE A 262 14.92 5.12 10.28
CA PHE A 262 14.93 4.32 9.05
C PHE A 262 14.16 5.02 7.91
N LEU A 263 12.96 5.53 8.19
CA LEU A 263 12.14 6.24 7.20
C LEU A 263 12.88 7.47 6.66
N ASN A 264 13.48 8.29 7.53
CA ASN A 264 14.27 9.46 7.11
C ASN A 264 15.46 9.07 6.22
N LYS A 265 16.20 8.03 6.60
CA LYS A 265 17.30 7.49 5.79
C LYS A 265 16.83 7.00 4.42
N LYS A 266 15.65 6.39 4.34
CA LYS A 266 15.12 5.88 3.07
C LYS A 266 14.53 6.97 2.18
N ILE A 267 13.91 8.00 2.77
CA ILE A 267 13.51 9.20 2.03
C ILE A 267 14.73 9.89 1.42
N SER A 268 15.84 10.05 2.16
CA SER A 268 17.04 10.69 1.62
C SER A 268 17.71 9.90 0.49
N GLN A 269 17.34 8.63 0.30
CA GLN A 269 17.83 7.73 -0.75
C GLN A 269 16.84 7.58 -1.91
N ARG A 270 15.73 8.33 -1.88
CA ARG A 270 14.67 8.20 -2.86
C ARG A 270 15.11 8.66 -4.24
N VAL A 271 14.72 7.90 -5.26
CA VAL A 271 14.94 8.24 -6.66
C VAL A 271 13.74 9.07 -7.16
N PRO A 272 13.95 10.24 -7.81
CA PRO A 272 12.85 11.09 -8.27
C PRO A 272 11.91 10.43 -9.30
N SER A 273 12.43 9.45 -10.06
CA SER A 273 11.70 8.70 -11.08
C SER A 273 10.89 7.51 -10.54
N SER A 274 10.74 7.41 -9.22
CA SER A 274 9.94 6.36 -8.59
C SER A 274 8.96 6.91 -7.55
N PHE A 275 7.89 6.15 -7.33
CA PHE A 275 7.09 6.31 -6.13
C PHE A 275 7.91 5.89 -4.91
N TYR A 276 7.43 6.20 -3.72
CA TYR A 276 8.05 5.72 -2.50
C TYR A 276 6.99 5.43 -1.44
N VAL A 277 7.04 4.23 -0.87
CA VAL A 277 6.12 3.79 0.18
C VAL A 277 6.88 3.74 1.49
N ALA A 278 6.61 4.72 2.35
CA ALA A 278 7.06 4.73 3.74
C ALA A 278 6.21 3.75 4.55
N GLN A 279 6.86 2.74 5.15
CA GLN A 279 6.20 1.82 6.07
C GLN A 279 6.26 2.37 7.50
N ALA A 280 5.33 3.27 7.85
CA ALA A 280 5.19 3.81 9.19
C ALA A 280 4.41 2.83 10.09
N ILE A 281 5.02 1.68 10.36
CA ILE A 281 4.45 0.58 11.15
C ILE A 281 5.44 0.13 12.22
N LEU A 282 4.91 -0.34 13.35
CA LEU A 282 5.70 -1.01 14.37
C LEU A 282 5.58 -2.54 14.18
N THR A 283 6.70 -3.25 14.34
CA THR A 283 6.78 -4.70 14.13
C THR A 283 7.16 -5.40 15.43
N PRO A 284 6.19 -5.94 16.19
CA PRO A 284 6.47 -6.75 17.35
C PRO A 284 7.21 -8.04 16.99
N SER A 285 8.29 -8.34 17.71
CA SER A 285 8.88 -9.68 17.70
C SER A 285 8.03 -10.66 18.50
N VAL A 286 8.25 -11.96 18.35
CA VAL A 286 7.56 -12.93 19.20
C VAL A 286 7.92 -12.82 20.66
N GLY A 287 9.17 -12.47 20.94
CA GLY A 287 9.58 -12.16 22.31
C GLY A 287 8.71 -11.07 22.92
N PHE A 288 8.35 -10.04 22.13
CA PHE A 288 7.43 -9.00 22.56
C PHE A 288 6.02 -9.54 22.76
N ILE A 289 5.46 -10.26 21.78
CA ILE A 289 4.10 -10.81 21.85
C ILE A 289 3.94 -11.73 23.07
N MET A 290 4.91 -12.61 23.33
CA MET A 290 4.90 -13.51 24.48
C MET A 290 4.93 -12.78 25.83
N LYS A 291 5.44 -11.54 25.88
CA LYS A 291 5.42 -10.71 27.09
C LYS A 291 4.10 -9.95 27.27
N HIS A 292 3.23 -9.94 26.26
CA HIS A 292 1.99 -9.18 26.25
C HIS A 292 0.75 -10.08 25.97
N PRO A 293 0.48 -11.11 26.79
CA PRO A 293 -0.61 -12.07 26.55
C PRO A 293 -2.01 -11.47 26.55
N GLN A 294 -2.21 -10.33 27.20
CA GLN A 294 -3.52 -9.67 27.29
C GLN A 294 -3.71 -8.56 26.24
N SER A 295 -2.67 -8.24 25.46
CA SER A 295 -2.71 -7.18 24.46
C SER A 295 -3.09 -7.71 23.07
N SER A 296 -3.48 -6.78 22.20
CA SER A 296 -3.47 -6.93 20.75
C SER A 296 -2.36 -6.08 20.15
N LEU A 297 -2.13 -6.21 18.83
CA LEU A 297 -1.27 -5.28 18.11
C LEU A 297 -1.74 -3.84 18.32
N GLU A 298 -3.04 -3.61 18.20
CA GLU A 298 -3.67 -2.30 18.39
C GLU A 298 -3.40 -1.72 19.78
N SER A 299 -3.78 -2.46 20.83
CA SER A 299 -3.67 -1.94 22.20
C SER A 299 -2.22 -1.74 22.64
N ALA A 300 -1.27 -2.44 22.02
CA ALA A 300 0.16 -2.34 22.33
C ALA A 300 0.86 -1.23 21.52
N CYS A 301 0.41 -0.95 20.30
CA CYS A 301 1.19 -0.16 19.34
C CYS A 301 0.49 1.11 18.85
N ALA A 302 -0.85 1.17 18.79
CA ALA A 302 -1.57 2.23 18.08
C ALA A 302 -1.27 3.64 18.62
N GLN A 303 -1.28 3.84 19.94
CA GLN A 303 -0.94 5.12 20.56
C GLN A 303 0.53 5.51 20.31
N VAL A 304 1.47 4.60 20.57
CA VAL A 304 2.91 4.85 20.43
C VAL A 304 3.27 5.17 18.97
N ALA A 305 2.72 4.40 18.03
CA ALA A 305 2.84 4.66 16.60
C ALA A 305 2.18 5.99 16.21
N GLY A 306 0.97 6.25 16.71
CA GLY A 306 0.20 7.47 16.51
C GLY A 306 1.00 8.72 16.83
N ASP A 307 1.59 8.76 18.02
CA ASP A 307 2.39 9.89 18.50
C ASP A 307 3.65 10.12 17.66
N ALA A 308 4.43 9.04 17.44
CA ALA A 308 5.68 9.11 16.71
C ALA A 308 5.48 9.49 15.24
N PHE A 309 4.53 8.83 14.57
CA PHE A 309 4.33 9.01 13.14
C PHE A 309 3.55 10.30 12.82
N SER A 310 2.67 10.77 13.70
CA SER A 310 2.09 12.11 13.57
C SER A 310 3.16 13.20 13.63
N LYS A 311 4.11 13.10 14.58
CA LYS A 311 5.24 14.03 14.68
C LYS A 311 6.12 13.97 13.44
N TRP A 312 6.42 12.77 12.96
CA TRP A 312 7.20 12.57 11.76
C TRP A 312 6.53 13.17 10.52
N VAL A 313 5.25 12.87 10.25
CA VAL A 313 4.50 13.44 9.11
C VAL A 313 4.49 14.97 9.16
N LYS A 314 4.32 15.56 10.34
CA LYS A 314 4.37 17.04 10.51
C LYS A 314 5.71 17.64 10.11
N SER A 315 6.81 16.92 10.30
CA SER A 315 8.17 17.34 9.91
C SER A 315 8.51 17.10 8.44
N GLN A 316 7.73 16.27 7.73
CA GLN A 316 7.97 15.97 6.32
C GLN A 316 7.36 17.02 5.39
N ARG A 317 7.87 17.05 4.14
CA ARG A 317 7.26 17.75 3.02
C ARG A 317 7.07 16.78 1.85
N PRO A 318 5.89 16.73 1.22
CA PRO A 318 5.73 15.96 0.00
C PRO A 318 6.42 16.65 -1.18
N ASN A 319 7.21 15.89 -1.92
CA ASN A 319 7.80 16.21 -3.22
C ASN A 319 8.46 14.95 -3.79
N VAL A 320 9.03 15.03 -5.01
CA VAL A 320 9.64 13.89 -5.70
C VAL A 320 10.86 13.28 -4.98
N SER A 321 11.49 14.02 -4.06
CA SER A 321 12.59 13.58 -3.20
C SER A 321 12.20 13.50 -1.72
N GLY A 322 10.92 13.68 -1.41
CA GLY A 322 10.39 13.75 -0.04
C GLY A 322 9.43 12.61 0.26
N MET A 323 8.51 12.87 1.18
CA MET A 323 7.43 11.94 1.52
C MET A 323 6.48 11.76 0.32
N ASN A 324 6.00 10.54 0.11
CA ASN A 324 5.00 10.22 -0.91
C ASN A 324 3.88 9.38 -0.30
N ILE A 325 3.90 8.06 -0.49
CA ILE A 325 2.91 7.17 0.13
C ILE A 325 3.37 6.87 1.56
N VAL A 326 2.46 7.01 2.54
CA VAL A 326 2.71 6.63 3.94
C VAL A 326 1.68 5.59 4.33
N MET A 327 2.13 4.34 4.50
CA MET A 327 1.26 3.27 4.99
C MET A 327 1.48 3.01 6.48
N TYR A 328 0.39 2.81 7.20
CA TYR A 328 0.42 2.61 8.66
C TYR A 328 -0.75 1.72 9.13
N ASP A 329 -0.66 1.26 10.39
CA ASP A 329 -1.68 0.43 11.04
C ASP A 329 -2.76 1.28 11.73
N PHE A 330 -3.97 0.72 11.86
CA PHE A 330 -5.12 1.29 12.57
C PHE A 330 -5.46 2.70 12.10
N VAL A 331 -5.81 2.84 10.81
CA VAL A 331 -6.04 4.16 10.19
C VAL A 331 -7.18 4.97 10.80
N HIS A 332 -8.03 4.36 11.64
CA HIS A 332 -9.08 5.04 12.41
C HIS A 332 -8.58 5.72 13.69
N PHE A 333 -7.40 5.33 14.18
CA PHE A 333 -6.88 5.76 15.46
C PHE A 333 -6.82 7.30 15.54
N ASP A 334 -7.19 7.83 16.71
CA ASP A 334 -7.29 9.27 16.99
C ASP A 334 -8.09 10.03 15.91
N ASN A 335 -9.26 9.51 15.53
CA ASN A 335 -10.13 10.13 14.52
C ASN A 335 -9.38 10.41 13.20
N HIS A 336 -8.67 9.41 12.69
CA HIS A 336 -7.89 9.48 11.44
C HIS A 336 -6.78 10.56 11.45
N GLN A 337 -6.22 10.92 12.61
CA GLN A 337 -5.30 12.04 12.75
C GLN A 337 -4.10 11.99 11.77
N ILE A 338 -3.45 10.83 11.63
CA ILE A 338 -2.32 10.67 10.69
C ILE A 338 -2.79 10.89 9.24
N THR A 339 -3.94 10.35 8.83
CA THR A 339 -4.46 10.57 7.47
C THR A 339 -4.74 12.05 7.21
N LYS A 340 -5.39 12.75 8.15
CA LYS A 340 -5.62 14.19 8.04
C LYS A 340 -4.31 14.96 7.85
N LEU A 341 -3.28 14.64 8.65
CA LEU A 341 -1.96 15.26 8.55
C LEU A 341 -1.27 15.00 7.20
N ILE A 342 -1.36 13.76 6.69
CA ILE A 342 -0.80 13.39 5.37
C ILE A 342 -1.51 14.19 4.27
N VAL A 343 -2.85 14.20 4.24
CA VAL A 343 -3.63 14.92 3.22
C VAL A 343 -3.35 16.42 3.29
N GLU A 344 -3.36 17.01 4.48
CA GLU A 344 -3.10 18.44 4.69
C GLU A 344 -1.67 18.83 4.29
N SER A 345 -0.70 17.93 4.42
CA SER A 345 0.68 18.21 4.02
C SER A 345 0.83 18.56 2.53
N ASN A 346 -0.09 18.10 1.66
CA ASN A 346 -0.13 18.50 0.25
C ASN A 346 -0.37 20.01 0.09
N ARG A 347 -1.17 20.63 0.96
CA ARG A 347 -1.46 22.08 0.89
C ARG A 347 -0.25 22.93 1.28
N LYS A 348 0.66 22.39 2.11
CA LYS A 348 1.92 23.07 2.48
C LYS A 348 2.84 23.31 1.29
N VAL A 349 2.72 22.53 0.23
CA VAL A 349 3.49 22.70 -1.02
C VAL A 349 3.18 24.05 -1.70
N ILE A 350 1.96 24.55 -1.54
CA ILE A 350 1.51 25.82 -2.15
C ILE A 350 2.11 27.03 -1.40
N ALA A 351 2.19 26.95 -0.07
CA ALA A 351 2.65 28.07 0.77
C ALA A 351 4.14 28.40 0.56
N ALA A 352 4.99 27.39 0.33
CA ALA A 352 6.44 27.59 0.16
C ALA A 352 6.82 28.29 -1.16
N ASP A 353 5.98 28.21 -2.18
CA ASP A 353 6.20 28.89 -3.47
C ASP A 353 5.60 30.29 -3.52
N SER A 354 4.55 30.56 -2.73
CA SER A 354 3.96 31.90 -2.66
C SER A 354 4.89 32.94 -2.04
N THR A 355 5.91 32.51 -1.28
CA THR A 355 6.98 33.38 -0.76
C THR A 355 8.09 33.66 -1.77
N LEU A 356 8.02 33.09 -2.98
CA LEU A 356 8.98 33.33 -4.08
C LEU A 356 8.38 34.14 -5.24
N VAL A 357 7.14 34.60 -5.12
CA VAL A 357 6.51 35.47 -6.13
C VAL A 357 6.85 36.93 -5.79
N ASP A 358 7.88 37.44 -6.45
CA ASP A 358 8.07 38.89 -6.65
C ASP A 358 6.78 39.45 -7.31
N PRO A 359 6.19 40.59 -6.88
CA PRO A 359 4.86 41.04 -7.34
C PRO A 359 4.78 41.43 -8.83
N GLY A 360 5.80 41.15 -9.65
CA GLY A 360 5.96 41.69 -10.99
C GLY A 360 5.75 40.73 -12.16
N TYR A 361 5.36 39.47 -11.96
CA TYR A 361 5.19 38.52 -13.07
C TYR A 361 3.75 38.04 -13.25
N GLU A 362 3.04 38.72 -14.14
CA GLU A 362 1.70 38.37 -14.60
C GLU A 362 1.79 37.14 -15.54
N PHE A 363 1.15 36.05 -15.15
CA PHE A 363 1.12 34.80 -15.93
C PHE A 363 0.17 34.99 -17.11
N ALA A 364 0.70 35.35 -18.29
CA ALA A 364 -0.09 35.38 -19.53
C ALA A 364 -0.53 33.94 -19.89
N MET A 365 -1.81 33.66 -19.68
CA MET A 365 -2.44 32.44 -20.19
C MET A 365 -2.45 32.48 -21.73
N PRO A 366 -1.99 31.44 -22.45
CA PRO A 366 -2.04 31.45 -23.90
C PRO A 366 -3.50 31.34 -24.36
N THR A 367 -3.93 32.33 -25.12
CA THR A 367 -5.21 32.34 -25.83
C THR A 367 -5.26 31.19 -26.84
N VAL A 368 -6.26 30.32 -26.71
CA VAL A 368 -6.55 29.25 -27.67
C VAL A 368 -7.24 29.86 -28.89
N THR A 369 -6.54 29.89 -30.03
CA THR A 369 -7.14 30.19 -31.33
C THR A 369 -7.72 28.89 -31.93
N PRO A 370 -8.98 28.86 -32.41
CA PRO A 370 -9.52 27.67 -33.03
C PRO A 370 -9.08 27.59 -34.50
N MET A 371 -8.34 26.55 -34.88
CA MET A 371 -8.13 26.19 -36.28
C MET A 371 -9.14 25.12 -36.70
N LEU A 372 -10.12 25.54 -37.51
CA LEU A 372 -10.87 24.68 -38.41
C LEU A 372 -10.11 24.59 -39.73
N SER A 373 -9.78 23.38 -40.17
CA SER A 373 -10.14 22.90 -41.51
C SER A 373 -9.74 21.46 -41.74
N PHE A 374 -10.73 20.69 -42.19
CA PHE A 374 -10.67 19.38 -42.81
C PHE A 374 -9.59 19.25 -43.89
N VAL A 375 -8.88 18.11 -43.90
CA VAL A 375 -8.38 17.47 -45.13
C VAL A 375 -8.52 15.96 -45.00
N ASP A 376 -9.26 15.40 -45.95
CA ASP A 376 -9.43 13.98 -46.27
C ASP A 376 -8.10 13.29 -46.59
N VAL A 377 -7.90 12.06 -46.07
CA VAL A 377 -6.94 11.12 -46.66
C VAL A 377 -7.56 9.72 -46.69
N GLN A 378 -8.12 9.36 -47.85
CA GLN A 378 -8.37 7.97 -48.24
C GLN A 378 -7.17 7.38 -48.99
N SER A 379 -6.86 6.14 -48.61
CA SER A 379 -6.20 5.07 -49.37
C SER A 379 -4.75 5.24 -49.85
N ALA A 380 -3.88 4.36 -49.37
CA ALA A 380 -3.02 3.54 -50.22
C ALA A 380 -2.47 2.34 -49.42
N TYR A 381 -3.00 1.16 -49.71
CA TYR A 381 -2.38 -0.12 -49.35
C TYR A 381 -1.17 -0.35 -50.26
N ALA A 382 0.00 -0.63 -49.68
CA ALA A 382 1.08 -1.36 -50.35
C ALA A 382 2.06 -1.92 -49.30
N THR A 383 1.94 -3.23 -49.04
CA THR A 383 2.96 -4.07 -48.39
C THR A 383 4.12 -4.34 -49.34
N PRO A 384 5.40 -4.31 -48.90
CA PRO A 384 6.48 -4.97 -49.63
C PRO A 384 6.67 -6.40 -49.13
N VAL A 385 6.60 -7.33 -50.07
CA VAL A 385 7.08 -8.71 -49.97
C VAL A 385 8.61 -8.66 -49.90
N ILE A 386 9.22 -9.25 -48.87
CA ILE A 386 10.66 -9.57 -48.86
C ILE A 386 10.79 -11.09 -48.98
N ASN A 387 11.47 -11.49 -50.04
CA ASN A 387 11.68 -12.86 -50.46
C ASN A 387 12.92 -13.43 -49.74
N HIS A 388 12.81 -14.67 -49.27
CA HIS A 388 13.92 -15.45 -48.72
C HIS A 388 15.00 -15.70 -49.78
N LYS A 389 16.21 -15.21 -49.54
CA LYS A 389 17.51 -15.87 -49.80
C LYS A 389 18.65 -14.91 -49.44
N ASP A 390 19.72 -15.49 -48.90
CA ASP A 390 21.04 -14.91 -48.65
C ASP A 390 21.19 -14.10 -47.35
N PHE A 391 21.52 -14.79 -46.25
CA PHE A 391 22.82 -14.67 -45.56
C PHE A 391 22.84 -15.57 -44.31
N GLU A 392 22.96 -16.88 -44.52
CA GLU A 392 23.66 -17.76 -43.59
C GLU A 392 25.12 -17.79 -44.02
N GLN A 393 26.02 -17.17 -43.26
CA GLN A 393 27.41 -17.61 -43.03
C GLN A 393 28.15 -16.60 -42.12
N GLY A 394 28.59 -17.09 -40.97
CA GLY A 394 29.32 -16.36 -39.92
C GLY A 394 28.74 -16.69 -38.54
N VAL A 395 28.64 -17.96 -38.15
CA VAL A 395 29.69 -18.73 -37.46
C VAL A 395 30.20 -18.02 -36.20
N THR A 396 29.51 -18.33 -35.09
CA THR A 396 30.07 -18.75 -33.80
C THR A 396 31.28 -17.99 -33.23
N THR A 397 31.05 -17.14 -32.21
CA THR A 397 31.76 -17.13 -30.92
C THR A 397 31.27 -15.96 -30.07
N GLU A 398 30.53 -16.24 -29.00
CA GLU A 398 30.40 -15.47 -27.74
C GLU A 398 29.14 -15.93 -26.99
N VAL A 399 29.13 -17.23 -26.67
CA VAL A 399 28.34 -17.80 -25.59
C VAL A 399 29.35 -18.63 -24.81
N ASP A 400 29.88 -18.03 -23.74
CA ASP A 400 30.52 -18.69 -22.59
C ASP A 400 31.50 -17.72 -21.93
N THR A 401 31.01 -16.81 -21.08
CA THR A 401 31.69 -16.31 -19.87
C THR A 401 30.82 -15.26 -19.18
N LEU A 402 30.01 -15.68 -18.20
CA LEU A 402 29.57 -14.87 -17.04
C LEU A 402 28.66 -15.72 -16.15
N MET A 403 29.25 -16.78 -15.60
CA MET A 403 28.72 -17.59 -14.50
C MET A 403 29.90 -17.91 -13.59
N GLU A 404 30.24 -17.00 -12.68
CA GLU A 404 30.93 -17.26 -11.42
C GLU A 404 31.08 -15.94 -10.67
N ASP A 405 30.26 -15.74 -9.64
CA ASP A 405 30.62 -15.12 -8.35
C ASP A 405 29.36 -14.77 -7.55
N VAL A 406 28.73 -15.82 -7.00
CA VAL A 406 27.87 -15.72 -5.83
C VAL A 406 28.31 -16.81 -4.86
N LYS A 407 29.11 -16.44 -3.87
CA LYS A 407 29.28 -17.11 -2.56
C LYS A 407 30.22 -16.29 -1.68
N VAL A 408 29.67 -15.47 -0.78
CA VAL A 408 29.90 -15.45 0.69
C VAL A 408 28.72 -14.75 1.33
#